data_AF-A0A958LWP6-F1
#
_entry.id   AF-A0A958LWP6-F1
#
_cell.length_a   1.000
_cell.length_b   1.000
_cell.length_c   1.000
_cell.angle_alpha   90.00
_cell.angle_beta   90.00
_cell.angle_gamma   90.00
#
_symmetry.space_group_name_H-M   'P 1'
#
loop_
_entity.id
_entity.type
_entity.pdbx_description
1 polymer ?
#
loop_
_entity_poly.entity_id
_entity_poly.type
_entity_poly.pdbx_seq_one_letter_code
_entity_poly.pdbx_strand_id
1 'polypeptide(L)' 'MFIPAAFEQSINKNNAAKFQCKLIVEAANGPTTMAAEKILIDRGVHFIPDVLCNGGGVTVSYF' A
#
# COMPACT_ATOMS: atom_id res chain seq x y z
N MET A 1 -1.93 -2.21 -11.37
CA MET A 1 -1.85 -1.36 -10.16
C MET A 1 -2.85 -1.91 -9.15
N PHE A 2 -2.53 -1.91 -7.85
CA PHE A 2 -3.43 -2.36 -6.79
C PHE A 2 -3.54 -1.27 -5.71
N ILE A 3 -4.75 -1.04 -5.20
CA ILE A 3 -5.05 0.06 -4.26
C ILE A 3 -5.71 -0.54 -3.01
N PRO A 4 -4.94 -0.88 -1.96
CA PRO A 4 -5.52 -1.25 -0.68
C PRO A 4 -6.14 -0.01 -0.01
N ALA A 5 -7.45 -0.06 0.21
CA ALA A 5 -8.25 1.06 0.73
C ALA A 5 -9.23 0.65 1.86
N ALA A 6 -9.02 -0.52 2.47
CA ALA A 6 -9.91 -1.07 3.49
C ALA A 6 -9.24 -1.11 4.87
N PHE A 7 -8.61 -2.23 5.24
CA PHE A 7 -7.98 -2.43 6.54
C PHE A 7 -6.45 -2.37 6.45
N GLU A 8 -5.84 -1.97 7.56
CA GLU A 8 -4.41 -2.08 7.81
C GLU A 8 -3.93 -3.54 7.73
N GLN A 9 -2.65 -3.72 7.39
CA GLN A 9 -1.97 -5.02 7.33
C GLN A 9 -2.66 -6.11 6.46
N SER A 10 -3.54 -5.69 5.55
CA SER A 10 -4.24 -6.56 4.61
C SER A 10 -3.27 -7.24 3.63
N ILE A 11 -2.11 -6.63 3.35
CA ILE A 11 -1.02 -7.21 2.56
C ILE A 11 0.07 -7.70 3.52
N ASN A 12 0.23 -9.02 3.61
CA ASN A 12 1.13 -9.69 4.55
C ASN A 12 1.97 -10.78 3.88
N LYS A 13 2.96 -11.32 4.60
CA LYS A 13 3.91 -12.33 4.08
C LYS A 13 3.22 -13.52 3.40
N ASN A 14 2.02 -13.90 3.85
CA ASN A 14 1.31 -15.08 3.36
C ASN A 14 0.62 -14.84 2.01
N ASN A 15 0.34 -13.58 1.65
CA ASN A 15 -0.36 -13.22 0.41
C ASN A 15 0.48 -12.36 -0.55
N ALA A 16 1.58 -11.74 -0.10
CA ALA A 16 2.46 -10.89 -0.90
C ALA A 16 2.89 -11.52 -2.23
N ALA A 17 3.21 -12.82 -2.22
CA ALA A 17 3.64 -13.56 -3.41
C ALA A 17 2.53 -13.70 -4.49
N LYS A 18 1.25 -13.56 -4.11
CA LYS A 18 0.11 -13.74 -5.02
C LYS A 18 -0.19 -12.48 -5.84
N PHE A 19 0.33 -11.32 -5.43
CA PHE A 19 0.12 -10.07 -6.15
C PHE A 19 0.87 -10.09 -7.50
N GLN A 20 0.17 -9.69 -8.56
CA GLN A 20 0.69 -9.58 -9.93
C GLN A 20 0.82 -8.12 -10.40
N CYS A 21 0.56 -7.15 -9.52
CA CYS A 21 0.68 -5.73 -9.83
C CYS A 21 2.13 -5.26 -9.85
N LYS A 22 2.42 -4.22 -10.64
CA LYS A 22 3.73 -3.52 -10.66
C LYS A 22 3.78 -2.26 -9.79
N LEU A 23 2.63 -1.86 -9.25
CA LEU A 23 2.46 -0.65 -8.45
C LEU A 23 1.39 -0.89 -7.39
N ILE A 24 1.71 -0.56 -6.15
CA ILE A 24 0.81 -0.51 -5.00
C ILE A 24 0.65 0.94 -4.56
N VAL A 25 -0.59 1.35 -4.27
CA VAL A 25 -0.93 2.72 -3.88
C VAL A 25 -1.72 2.66 -2.58
N GLU A 26 -1.08 3.05 -1.49
CA GLU A 26 -1.61 2.84 -0.13
C GLU A 26 -2.65 3.90 0.22
N ALA A 27 -3.91 3.63 -0.09
CA ALA A 27 -5.01 4.54 0.25
C ALA A 27 -5.50 4.35 1.70
N ALA A 28 -5.39 3.14 2.24
CA ALA A 28 -5.56 2.89 3.67
C ALA A 28 -4.30 3.30 4.45
N ASN A 29 -4.40 3.44 5.78
CA ASN A 29 -3.25 3.64 6.67
C ASN A 29 -2.58 2.29 6.95
N GLY A 30 -1.28 2.16 6.68
CA GLY A 30 -0.50 0.95 6.91
C GLY A 30 -1.06 -0.36 6.34
N PRO A 31 -1.52 -0.43 5.07
CA PRO A 31 -2.10 -1.65 4.50
C PRO A 31 -1.07 -2.76 4.27
N THR A 32 0.21 -2.42 4.14
CA THR A 32 1.28 -3.36 3.84
C THR A 32 2.17 -3.59 5.06
N THR A 33 2.36 -4.84 5.45
CA THR A 33 3.36 -5.20 6.47
C THR A 33 4.79 -5.09 5.92
N MET A 34 5.76 -4.74 6.76
CA MET A 34 7.19 -4.67 6.38
C MET A 34 7.71 -5.95 5.70
N ALA A 35 7.24 -7.12 6.16
CA ALA A 35 7.63 -8.40 5.55
C ALA A 35 7.06 -8.57 4.14
N ALA A 36 5.84 -8.09 3.89
CA ALA A 36 5.23 -8.14 2.55
C ALA A 36 5.85 -7.12 1.60
N GLU A 37 6.11 -5.91 2.10
CA GLU A 37 6.75 -4.84 1.34
C GLU A 37 8.10 -5.31 0.78
N LYS A 38 8.95 -5.92 1.63
CA LYS A 38 10.23 -6.49 1.20
C LYS A 38 10.07 -7.48 0.04
N ILE A 39 9.12 -8.42 0.15
CA ILE A 39 8.84 -9.41 -0.90
C ILE A 39 8.40 -8.72 -2.20
N LEU A 40 7.60 -7.67 -2.11
CA LEU A 40 7.05 -6.97 -3.26
C LEU A 40 8.11 -6.08 -3.93
N ILE A 41 8.94 -5.39 -3.15
CA ILE A 41 10.09 -4.61 -3.64
C ILE A 41 11.10 -5.52 -4.35
N ASP A 42 11.46 -6.66 -3.76
CA ASP A 42 12.38 -7.65 -4.35
C ASP A 42 11.84 -8.18 -5.70
N ARG A 43 10.52 -8.14 -5.91
CA ARG A 43 9.84 -8.53 -7.15
C ARG A 43 9.66 -7.38 -8.15
N GLY A 44 10.19 -6.19 -7.85
CA GLY A 44 10.09 -5.01 -8.71
C GLY A 44 8.73 -4.30 -8.65
N VAL A 45 7.98 -4.45 -7.55
CA VAL A 45 6.74 -3.70 -7.31
C VAL A 45 7.08 -2.37 -6.65
N HIS A 46 6.58 -1.28 -7.23
CA HIS A 46 6.74 0.07 -6.67
C HIS A 46 5.59 0.43 -5.71
N PHE A 47 5.84 1.37 -4.81
CA PHE A 47 4.88 1.84 -3.81
C PHE A 47 4.67 3.35 -3.88
N ILE A 48 3.42 3.79 -3.75
CA ILE A 48 3.07 5.14 -3.32
C ILE A 48 2.61 5.03 -1.86
N PRO A 49 3.34 5.63 -0.91
CA PRO A 49 3.09 5.44 0.52
C PRO A 49 1.85 6.17 1.00
N ASP A 50 1.27 5.68 2.08
CA ASP A 50 0.03 6.19 2.69
C ASP A 50 0.11 7.67 3.07
N VAL A 51 1.23 8.10 3.67
CA VAL A 51 1.50 9.50 4.07
C VAL A 51 1.35 10.50 2.92
N LEU A 52 1.57 10.06 1.68
CA LEU A 52 1.36 10.89 0.49
C LEU A 52 -0.01 10.62 -0.13
N CYS A 53 -0.38 9.35 -0.29
CA CYS A 53 -1.54 8.97 -1.09
C CYS A 53 -2.88 9.33 -0.44
N ASN A 54 -3.00 9.18 0.88
CA ASN A 54 -4.26 9.41 1.58
C ASN A 54 -4.41 10.84 2.14
N GLY A 55 -3.36 11.66 2.02
CA GLY A 55 -3.32 13.03 2.53
C GLY A 55 -4.38 13.98 1.95
N GLY A 56 -4.99 13.64 0.82
CA GLY A 56 -6.07 14.42 0.21
C GLY A 56 -7.26 14.66 1.14
N GLY A 57 -7.62 13.68 1.98
CA GLY A 57 -8.71 13.86 2.96
C GLY A 57 -8.39 14.91 4.01
N VAL A 58 -7.13 14.97 4.46
CA VAL A 58 -6.66 15.99 5.41
C VAL A 58 -6.63 17.37 4.76
N THR A 59 -6.14 17.47 3.52
CA THR A 59 -6.09 18.73 2.77
C THR A 59 -7.48 19.35 2.61
N VAL A 60 -8.48 18.57 2.18
CA VAL A 60 -9.85 19.07 2.01
C VAL A 60 -10.56 19.32 3.34
N SER A 61 -10.14 18.68 4.43
CA SER A 61 -10.68 18.99 5.77
C SER A 61 -10.15 20.31 6.32
N TYR A 62 -9.02 20.81 5.80
CA TYR A 62 -8.41 22.06 6.24
C TYR A 62 -8.94 23.30 5.50
N PHE A 63 -9.39 23.15 4.25
CA PHE A 63 -9.90 24.22 3.39
C PHE A 63 -11.42 24.18 3.28
#